data_AF-A0A1F7BRZ0-F1
#
_entry.id   AF-A0A1F7BRZ0-F1
#
_cell.length_a   1.000
_cell.length_b   1.000
_cell.length_c   1.000
_cell.angle_alpha   90.00
_cell.angle_beta   90.00
_cell.angle_gamma   90.00
#
_symmetry.space_group_name_H-M   'P 1'
#
loop_
_entity.id
_entity.type
_entity.pdbx_description
1 polymer ?
#
loop_
_entity_poly.entity_id
_entity_poly.type
_entity_poly.pdbx_seq_one_letter_code
_entity_poly.pdbx_strand_id
1 'polypeptide(L)'
;MDSLIATAGFWIVFGLACAWLLPRYYYARDEKRANELRYAAIIIDTLVLLSLVLPWIPFSRGGPASGVTLFMRGDPLFSIFAFSAFAALALLSVGNKSIILKIAACLQILGSVFLFAAMLRLLPGTFTMTFDETAPIFAAILMLCGCVAVLLLWQQLQKRKR
;
A
#
# COMPACT_ATOMS: atom_id res chain seq x y z
N MET A 1 2.60 1.72 -29.95
CA MET A 1 1.76 0.50 -29.87
C MET A 1 2.23 -0.44 -28.78
N ASP A 2 3.54 -0.60 -28.57
CA ASP A 2 4.11 -1.50 -27.56
C ASP A 2 3.71 -1.19 -26.11
N SER A 3 3.51 0.10 -25.77
CA SER A 3 3.06 0.49 -24.43
C SER A 3 1.63 0.04 -24.10
N LEU A 4 0.73 0.00 -25.08
CA LEU A 4 -0.67 -0.43 -24.87
C LEU A 4 -0.78 -1.93 -24.63
N ILE A 5 0.03 -2.73 -25.31
CA ILE A 5 0.07 -4.19 -25.14
C ILE A 5 0.66 -4.54 -23.77
N ALA A 6 1.74 -3.87 -23.36
CA ALA A 6 2.31 -4.04 -22.02
C ALA A 6 1.32 -3.62 -20.92
N THR A 7 0.62 -2.50 -21.11
CA THR A 7 -0.38 -2.00 -20.15
C THR A 7 -1.58 -2.95 -20.08
N ALA A 8 -2.14 -3.39 -21.21
CA ALA A 8 -3.24 -4.34 -21.25
C ALA A 8 -2.84 -5.70 -20.65
N GLY A 9 -1.63 -6.19 -20.96
CA GLY A 9 -1.08 -7.42 -20.39
C GLY A 9 -0.95 -7.34 -18.88
N PHE A 10 -0.43 -6.23 -18.34
CA PHE A 10 -0.37 -5.99 -16.90
C PHE A 10 -1.76 -6.05 -16.25
N TRP A 11 -2.75 -5.35 -16.81
CA TRP A 11 -4.11 -5.34 -16.25
C TRP A 11 -4.82 -6.68 -16.35
N ILE A 12 -4.57 -7.46 -17.41
CA ILE A 12 -5.12 -8.81 -17.56
C ILE A 12 -4.51 -9.76 -16.52
N VAL A 13 -3.19 -9.75 -16.38
CA VAL A 13 -2.49 -10.58 -15.38
C VAL A 13 -2.90 -10.17 -13.97
N PHE A 14 -3.01 -8.87 -13.71
CA PHE A 14 -3.47 -8.35 -12.43
C PHE A 14 -4.92 -8.74 -12.14
N GLY A 15 -5.81 -8.62 -13.14
CA GLY A 15 -7.21 -9.05 -13.05
C GLY A 15 -7.35 -10.54 -12.77
N LEU A 16 -6.56 -11.39 -13.45
CA LEU A 16 -6.49 -12.84 -13.21
C LEU A 16 -5.96 -13.16 -11.81
N ALA A 17 -4.92 -12.47 -11.36
CA ALA A 17 -4.40 -12.62 -10.01
C ALA A 17 -5.45 -12.25 -8.96
N CYS A 18 -6.13 -11.11 -9.12
CA CYS A 18 -7.24 -10.69 -8.26
C CYS A 18 -8.37 -11.73 -8.27
N ALA A 19 -8.80 -12.21 -9.44
CA ALA A 19 -9.86 -13.19 -9.59
C ALA A 19 -9.51 -14.55 -8.97
N TRP A 20 -8.23 -14.90 -8.86
CA TRP A 20 -7.77 -16.12 -8.19
C TRP A 20 -7.61 -15.95 -6.67
N LEU A 21 -7.13 -14.78 -6.23
CA LEU A 21 -6.95 -14.42 -4.83
C LEU A 21 -8.29 -14.21 -4.11
N LEU A 22 -9.25 -13.55 -4.75
CA LEU A 22 -10.56 -13.21 -4.18
C LEU A 22 -11.28 -14.46 -3.65
N PRO A 23 -11.50 -15.55 -4.41
CA PRO A 23 -12.22 -16.71 -3.90
C PRO A 23 -11.51 -17.40 -2.74
N ARG A 24 -10.16 -17.44 -2.79
CA ARG A 24 -9.32 -18.09 -1.78
C ARG A 24 -9.40 -17.41 -0.42
N TYR A 25 -9.56 -16.10 -0.39
CA TYR A 25 -9.61 -15.31 0.84
C TYR A 25 -11.01 -14.81 1.20
N TYR A 26 -11.94 -14.71 0.24
CA TYR A 26 -13.30 -14.24 0.48
C TYR A 26 -14.24 -15.36 0.95
N TYR A 27 -14.13 -16.57 0.37
CA TYR A 27 -15.08 -17.66 0.64
C TYR A 27 -14.59 -18.71 1.63
N ALA A 28 -13.29 -18.77 1.92
CA ALA A 28 -12.77 -19.77 2.85
C ALA A 28 -12.48 -19.19 4.23
N ARG A 29 -13.28 -19.63 5.20
CA ARG A 29 -13.09 -19.36 6.63
C ARG A 29 -12.11 -20.38 7.19
N ASP A 30 -10.88 -19.96 7.46
CA ASP A 30 -9.98 -20.74 8.29
C ASP A 30 -9.04 -19.81 9.07
N GLU A 31 -8.73 -20.14 10.31
CA GLU A 31 -7.85 -19.33 11.18
C GLU A 31 -6.46 -19.18 10.57
N LYS A 32 -6.03 -20.22 9.84
CA LYS A 32 -4.81 -20.20 9.03
C LYS A 32 -4.84 -19.11 7.95
N ARG A 33 -5.95 -18.94 7.24
CA ARG A 33 -6.09 -17.94 6.16
C ARG A 33 -6.17 -16.52 6.70
N ALA A 34 -6.80 -16.31 7.86
CA ALA A 34 -6.80 -15.02 8.54
C ALA A 34 -5.37 -14.62 8.98
N ASN A 35 -4.60 -15.58 9.51
CA ASN A 35 -3.20 -15.32 9.85
C ASN A 35 -2.35 -15.06 8.60
N GLU A 36 -2.53 -15.80 7.51
CA GLU A 36 -1.85 -15.53 6.23
C GLU A 36 -2.15 -14.11 5.70
N LEU A 37 -3.41 -13.68 5.72
CA LEU A 37 -3.81 -12.31 5.35
C LEU A 37 -3.15 -11.25 6.22
N ARG A 38 -3.05 -11.51 7.53
CA ARG A 38 -2.38 -10.60 8.47
C ARG A 38 -0.90 -10.50 8.19
N TYR A 39 -0.21 -11.63 7.97
CA TYR A 39 1.20 -11.62 7.59
C TYR A 39 1.41 -10.92 6.26
N ALA A 40 0.54 -11.15 5.26
CA ALA A 40 0.60 -10.45 3.99
C ALA A 40 0.44 -8.93 4.17
N ALA A 41 -0.51 -8.48 4.97
CA ALA A 41 -0.70 -7.05 5.26
C ALA A 41 0.52 -6.43 5.99
N ILE A 42 1.11 -7.14 6.97
CA ILE A 42 2.33 -6.71 7.66
C ILE A 42 3.50 -6.61 6.67
N ILE A 43 3.68 -7.61 5.80
CA ILE A 43 4.74 -7.60 4.78
C ILE A 43 4.54 -6.42 3.82
N ILE A 44 3.31 -6.19 3.37
CA ILE A 44 2.95 -5.07 2.49
C ILE A 44 3.31 -3.74 3.15
N ASP A 45 2.86 -3.48 4.38
CA ASP A 45 3.17 -2.22 5.08
C ASP A 45 4.68 -2.08 5.33
N THR A 46 5.37 -3.18 5.62
CA THR A 46 6.83 -3.19 5.76
C THR A 46 7.52 -2.81 4.45
N LEU A 47 7.07 -3.34 3.31
CA LEU A 47 7.60 -3.00 1.99
C LEU A 47 7.29 -1.54 1.61
N VAL A 48 6.11 -1.03 1.97
CA VAL A 48 5.77 0.39 1.81
C VAL A 48 6.73 1.27 2.61
N LEU A 49 7.02 0.94 3.86
CA LEU A 49 7.99 1.69 4.67
C LEU A 49 9.43 1.54 4.14
N LEU A 50 9.82 0.35 3.67
CA LEU A 50 11.13 0.11 3.10
C LEU A 50 11.33 0.90 1.79
N SER A 51 10.26 1.10 1.02
CA SER A 51 10.28 1.94 -0.18
C SER A 51 10.65 3.40 0.12
N LEU A 52 10.51 3.88 1.37
CA LEU A 52 10.92 5.23 1.76
C LEU A 52 12.43 5.46 1.62
N VAL A 53 13.24 4.39 1.61
CA VAL A 53 14.69 4.47 1.44
C VAL A 53 15.07 4.72 -0.03
N LEU A 54 14.19 4.35 -0.96
CA LEU A 54 14.39 4.55 -2.40
C LEU A 54 14.20 6.03 -2.80
N PRO A 55 14.65 6.44 -3.99
CA PRO A 55 14.34 7.76 -4.55
C PRO A 55 12.84 7.91 -4.84
N TRP A 56 12.24 8.96 -4.28
CA TRP A 56 10.83 9.33 -4.47
C TRP A 56 10.66 10.53 -5.40
N ILE A 57 11.68 11.40 -5.47
CA ILE A 57 11.76 12.47 -6.46
C ILE A 57 12.88 12.13 -7.45
N PRO A 58 12.60 12.18 -8.76
CA PRO A 58 13.60 11.92 -9.79
C PRO A 58 14.56 13.08 -10.00
N PHE A 59 15.81 12.76 -10.39
CA PHE A 59 16.86 13.74 -10.70
C PHE A 59 16.39 14.84 -11.66
N SER A 60 15.54 14.48 -12.62
CA SER A 60 14.95 15.37 -13.62
C SER A 60 14.12 16.53 -13.03
N ARG A 61 13.74 16.49 -11.74
CA ARG A 61 12.82 17.45 -11.11
C ARG A 61 13.31 18.05 -9.79
N GLY A 62 14.63 18.15 -9.61
CA GLY A 62 15.21 18.82 -8.45
C GLY A 62 15.86 17.91 -7.42
N GLY A 63 16.23 16.69 -7.81
CA GLY A 63 17.24 15.86 -7.14
C GLY A 63 16.90 14.37 -7.19
N PRO A 64 17.75 13.47 -6.71
CA PRO A 64 17.26 12.28 -6.04
C PRO A 64 16.92 12.66 -4.60
N ALA A 65 15.64 12.74 -4.25
CA ALA A 65 15.23 12.84 -2.84
C ALA A 65 14.59 11.51 -2.44
N SER A 66 15.13 10.84 -1.42
CA SER A 66 14.50 9.64 -0.86
C SER A 66 13.27 10.01 -0.03
N GLY A 67 12.37 9.06 0.16
CA GLY A 67 11.21 9.23 1.05
C GLY A 67 11.61 9.65 2.47
N VAL A 68 12.72 9.10 3.00
CA VAL A 68 13.26 9.52 4.31
C VAL A 68 13.65 11.00 4.30
N THR A 69 14.30 11.49 3.23
CA THR A 69 14.64 12.91 3.14
C THR A 69 13.41 13.81 3.02
N LEU A 70 12.34 13.35 2.36
CA LEU A 70 11.06 14.07 2.28
C LEU A 70 10.37 14.14 3.65
N PHE A 71 10.41 13.05 4.41
CA PHE A 71 9.92 13.01 5.79
C PHE A 71 10.70 14.00 6.68
N MET A 72 12.04 13.97 6.61
CA MET A 72 12.91 14.85 7.40
C MET A 72 12.79 16.33 7.02
N ARG A 73 12.47 16.64 5.75
CA ARG A 73 12.14 17.99 5.29
C ARG A 73 10.80 18.51 5.83
N GLY A 74 10.00 17.64 6.45
CA GLY A 74 8.73 18.01 7.06
C GLY A 74 7.64 18.30 6.04
N ASP A 75 7.64 17.65 4.86
CA ASP A 75 6.47 17.74 3.98
C ASP A 75 5.24 17.17 4.71
N PRO A 76 4.18 17.97 4.95
CA PRO A 76 3.10 17.55 5.84
C PRO A 76 2.30 16.39 5.27
N LEU A 77 2.09 16.34 3.95
CA LEU A 77 1.34 15.26 3.30
C LEU A 77 2.13 13.96 3.37
N PHE A 78 3.43 14.03 3.06
CA PHE A 78 4.31 12.88 3.13
C PHE A 78 4.48 12.35 4.56
N SER A 79 4.57 13.26 5.54
CA SER A 79 4.74 12.92 6.94
C SER A 79 3.50 12.23 7.51
N ILE A 80 2.31 12.70 7.16
CA ILE A 80 1.05 12.04 7.53
C ILE A 80 0.95 10.66 6.89
N PHE A 81 1.32 10.52 5.61
CA PHE A 81 1.39 9.23 4.94
C PHE A 81 2.35 8.26 5.68
N ALA A 82 3.60 8.65 5.90
CA ALA A 82 4.59 7.79 6.54
C ALA A 82 4.17 7.39 7.97
N PHE A 83 3.63 8.34 8.74
CA PHE A 83 3.11 8.09 10.07
C PHE A 83 1.91 7.13 10.05
N SER A 84 0.99 7.31 9.10
CA SER A 84 -0.18 6.43 8.96
C SER A 84 0.21 5.00 8.59
N ALA A 85 1.19 4.80 7.70
CA ALA A 85 1.72 3.50 7.34
C ALA A 85 2.43 2.82 8.53
N PHE A 86 3.23 3.59 9.28
CA PHE A 86 3.88 3.09 10.49
C PHE A 86 2.88 2.70 11.59
N ALA A 87 1.87 3.55 11.82
CA ALA A 87 0.82 3.29 12.80
C ALA A 87 -0.05 2.08 12.40
N ALA A 88 -0.37 1.92 11.11
CA ALA A 88 -1.07 0.75 10.60
C ALA A 88 -0.27 -0.54 10.85
N LEU A 89 1.02 -0.54 10.51
CA LEU A 89 1.93 -1.67 10.77
C LEU A 89 1.99 -2.03 12.26
N ALA A 90 2.13 -1.03 13.13
CA ALA A 90 2.16 -1.24 14.57
C ALA A 90 0.84 -1.87 15.08
N LEU A 91 -0.31 -1.36 14.63
CA LEU A 91 -1.61 -1.91 15.01
C LEU A 91 -1.82 -3.34 14.50
N LEU A 92 -1.41 -3.61 13.25
CA LEU A 92 -1.43 -4.96 12.68
C LEU A 92 -0.48 -5.91 13.41
N SER A 93 0.56 -5.41 14.07
CA SER A 93 1.50 -6.23 14.85
C SER A 93 0.98 -6.53 16.26
N VAL A 94 0.32 -5.56 16.91
CA VAL A 94 0.01 -5.62 18.35
C VAL A 94 -1.28 -6.39 18.70
N GLY A 95 -2.28 -6.53 17.82
CA GLY A 95 -3.52 -7.17 18.28
C GLY A 95 -4.53 -7.68 17.26
N ASN A 96 -5.22 -8.77 17.63
CA ASN A 96 -6.30 -9.40 16.84
C ASN A 96 -7.69 -8.86 17.18
N LYS A 97 -7.77 -7.71 17.87
CA LYS A 97 -9.08 -7.12 18.22
C LYS A 97 -9.67 -6.46 16.98
N SER A 98 -10.94 -6.74 16.71
CA SER A 98 -11.68 -6.17 15.55
C SER A 98 -11.61 -4.64 15.47
N ILE A 99 -11.59 -3.94 16.62
CA ILE A 99 -11.42 -2.49 16.69
C ILE A 99 -10.03 -2.05 16.18
N ILE A 100 -8.97 -2.76 16.59
CA ILE A 100 -7.59 -2.46 16.17
C ILE A 100 -7.45 -2.59 14.65
N LEU A 101 -8.02 -3.64 14.07
CA LEU A 101 -7.99 -3.86 12.62
C LEU A 101 -8.81 -2.83 11.85
N LYS A 102 -9.94 -2.37 12.41
CA LYS A 102 -10.72 -1.27 11.81
C LYS A 102 -9.92 0.03 11.79
N ILE A 103 -9.20 0.33 12.87
CA ILE A 103 -8.33 1.51 12.93
C ILE A 103 -7.16 1.36 11.95
N ALA A 104 -6.53 0.19 11.86
CA ALA A 104 -5.47 -0.08 10.90
C ALA A 104 -5.94 0.10 9.45
N ALA A 105 -7.11 -0.44 9.08
CA ALA A 105 -7.70 -0.22 7.76
C ALA A 105 -7.96 1.26 7.47
N CYS A 106 -8.50 1.99 8.45
CA CYS A 106 -8.74 3.43 8.33
C CYS A 106 -7.44 4.20 8.09
N LEU A 107 -6.36 3.86 8.81
CA LEU A 107 -5.05 4.46 8.65
C LEU A 107 -4.40 4.14 7.30
N GLN A 108 -4.55 2.91 6.79
CA GLN A 108 -4.07 2.58 5.45
C GLN A 108 -4.84 3.35 4.36
N ILE A 109 -6.16 3.48 4.48
CA ILE A 109 -6.98 4.27 3.55
C ILE A 109 -6.55 5.74 3.61
N LEU A 110 -6.47 6.31 4.81
CA LEU A 110 -6.05 7.70 5.00
C LEU A 110 -4.65 7.94 4.44
N GLY A 111 -3.71 7.04 4.75
CA GLY A 111 -2.36 7.09 4.21
C GLY A 111 -2.31 6.99 2.70
N SER A 112 -3.16 6.17 2.07
CA SER A 112 -3.24 6.08 0.60
C SER A 112 -3.72 7.40 -0.01
N VAL A 113 -4.71 8.06 0.60
CA VAL A 113 -5.19 9.38 0.15
C VAL A 113 -4.07 10.42 0.27
N PHE A 114 -3.35 10.45 1.38
CA PHE A 114 -2.23 11.37 1.58
C PHE A 114 -1.05 11.08 0.66
N LEU A 115 -0.79 9.80 0.36
CA LEU A 115 0.20 9.39 -0.63
C LEU A 115 -0.15 9.91 -2.02
N PHE A 116 -1.39 9.73 -2.49
CA PHE A 116 -1.84 10.28 -3.77
C PHE A 116 -1.76 11.81 -3.80
N ALA A 117 -2.17 12.49 -2.71
CA ALA A 117 -2.05 13.94 -2.60
C ALA A 117 -0.58 14.40 -2.66
N ALA A 118 0.32 13.70 -1.97
CA ALA A 118 1.76 13.96 -2.01
C ALA A 118 2.32 13.74 -3.41
N MET A 119 1.94 12.65 -4.10
CA MET A 119 2.36 12.40 -5.48
C MET A 119 1.88 13.49 -6.43
N LEU A 120 0.63 13.93 -6.36
CA LEU A 120 0.11 15.02 -7.20
C LEU A 120 0.86 16.34 -7.00
N ARG A 121 1.30 16.61 -5.76
CA ARG A 121 2.06 17.82 -5.42
C ARG A 121 3.54 17.73 -5.81
N LEU A 122 4.17 16.57 -5.56
CA LEU A 122 5.61 16.36 -5.75
C LEU A 122 5.97 16.00 -7.20
N LEU A 123 5.04 15.40 -7.96
CA LEU A 123 5.23 14.94 -9.33
C LEU A 123 4.13 15.51 -10.26
N PRO A 124 4.03 16.85 -10.45
CA PRO A 124 3.01 17.43 -11.31
C PRO A 124 3.25 17.13 -12.80
N GLY A 125 2.27 16.57 -13.51
CA GLY A 125 2.34 16.28 -14.96
C GLY A 125 2.77 14.86 -15.31
N THR A 126 3.09 14.61 -16.58
CA THR A 126 3.52 13.29 -17.06
C THR A 126 5.03 13.09 -16.83
N PHE A 127 5.42 11.86 -16.50
CA PHE A 127 6.81 11.45 -16.39
C PHE A 127 7.00 10.09 -17.07
N THR A 128 8.20 9.87 -17.59
CA THR A 128 8.60 8.59 -18.14
C THR A 128 8.96 7.65 -17.00
N MET A 129 8.23 6.55 -16.84
CA MET A 129 8.59 5.48 -15.89
C MET A 129 9.98 4.93 -16.26
N THR A 130 11.00 5.33 -15.51
CA THR A 130 12.28 4.63 -15.44
C THR A 130 12.31 3.83 -14.14
N PHE A 131 13.08 2.73 -14.08
CA PHE A 131 13.11 1.84 -12.92
C PHE A 131 13.40 2.59 -11.61
N ASP A 132 14.23 3.64 -11.67
CA ASP A 132 14.63 4.47 -10.54
C ASP A 132 13.54 5.44 -10.05
N GLU A 133 12.41 5.54 -10.74
CA GLU A 133 11.30 6.48 -10.43
C GLU A 133 10.02 5.77 -10.00
N THR A 134 10.07 4.44 -9.83
CA THR A 134 8.89 3.59 -9.56
C THR A 134 8.50 3.49 -8.08
N ALA A 135 9.37 3.93 -7.15
CA ALA A 135 9.13 3.79 -5.71
C ALA A 135 7.77 4.36 -5.22
N PRO A 136 7.35 5.59 -5.57
CA PRO A 136 6.04 6.12 -5.15
C PRO A 136 4.86 5.31 -5.72
N ILE A 137 4.99 4.82 -6.96
CA ILE A 137 3.95 4.02 -7.62
C ILE A 137 3.86 2.63 -6.98
N PHE A 138 5.01 2.02 -6.71
CA PHE A 138 5.08 0.75 -6.01
C PHE A 138 4.48 0.85 -4.61
N ALA A 139 4.81 1.91 -3.86
CA ALA A 139 4.21 2.20 -2.57
C ALA A 139 2.69 2.36 -2.67
N ALA A 140 2.18 3.07 -3.69
CA ALA A 140 0.74 3.27 -3.87
C ALA A 140 0.01 1.96 -4.18
N ILE A 141 0.54 1.13 -5.08
CA ILE A 141 -0.05 -0.17 -5.42
C ILE A 141 -0.05 -1.08 -4.19
N LEU A 142 1.07 -1.17 -3.49
CA LEU A 142 1.18 -1.96 -2.26
C LEU A 142 0.20 -1.47 -1.20
N MET A 143 0.10 -0.17 -0.96
CA MET A 143 -0.79 0.38 0.06
C MET A 143 -2.26 0.11 -0.26
N LEU A 144 -2.67 0.15 -1.54
CA LEU A 144 -4.00 -0.26 -1.98
C LEU A 144 -4.23 -1.77 -1.75
N CYS A 145 -3.26 -2.61 -2.07
CA CYS A 145 -3.33 -4.05 -1.77
C CYS A 145 -3.44 -4.31 -0.26
N GLY A 146 -2.70 -3.55 0.56
CA GLY A 146 -2.76 -3.59 2.01
C GLY A 146 -4.16 -3.26 2.54
N CYS A 147 -4.76 -2.17 2.04
CA CYS A 147 -6.13 -1.79 2.39
C CYS A 147 -7.12 -2.94 2.17
N VAL A 148 -7.05 -3.58 0.99
CA VAL A 148 -7.93 -4.71 0.66
C VAL A 148 -7.66 -5.89 1.59
N ALA A 149 -6.41 -6.23 1.85
CA ALA A 149 -6.03 -7.33 2.75
C ALA A 149 -6.56 -7.13 4.18
N VAL A 150 -6.42 -5.92 4.74
CA VAL A 150 -6.89 -5.61 6.10
C VAL A 150 -8.41 -5.57 6.16
N LEU A 151 -9.09 -5.06 5.13
CA LEU A 151 -10.56 -5.09 5.06
C LEU A 151 -11.10 -6.52 4.98
N LEU A 152 -10.48 -7.38 4.18
CA LEU A 152 -10.83 -8.81 4.12
C LEU A 152 -10.59 -9.50 5.47
N LEU A 153 -9.45 -9.24 6.11
CA LEU A 153 -9.13 -9.76 7.45
C LEU A 153 -10.18 -9.33 8.48
N TRP A 154 -10.58 -8.06 8.47
CA TRP A 154 -11.62 -7.54 9.34
C TRP A 154 -12.98 -8.21 9.09
N GLN A 155 -13.37 -8.38 7.83
CA GLN A 155 -14.61 -9.05 7.44
C GLN A 155 -14.61 -10.52 7.93
N GLN A 156 -13.50 -11.24 7.78
CA GLN A 156 -13.37 -12.62 8.25
C GLN A 156 -13.51 -12.72 9.77
N LEU A 157 -12.92 -11.79 10.53
CA LEU A 157 -12.98 -11.81 12.00
C LEU A 157 -14.35 -11.40 12.56
N GLN A 158 -15.08 -10.49 11.90
CA GLN A 158 -16.47 -10.21 12.28
C GLN A 158 -17.37 -11.42 12.08
N LYS A 159 -17.20 -12.08 10.94
CA LYS A 159 -17.92 -13.30 10.58
C LYS A 159 -17.62 -14.49 11.50
N ARG A 160 -16.53 -14.48 12.28
CA ARG A 160 -16.23 -15.48 13.32
C ARG A 160 -16.97 -15.23 14.64
N LYS A 161 -17.34 -13.98 14.92
CA LYS A 161 -17.99 -13.57 16.18
C LYS A 161 -19.53 -13.66 16.14
N ARG A 162 -20.11 -13.87 14.97
CA ARG A 162 -21.53 -14.23 14.77
C ARG A 162 -21.61 -15.73 14.55
#